data_AF-A0A5K1B0P9-F1
#
_entry.id   AF-A0A5K1B0P9-F1
#
_cell.length_a   1.000
_cell.length_b   1.000
_cell.length_c   1.000
_cell.angle_alpha   90.00
_cell.angle_beta   90.00
_cell.angle_gamma   90.00
#
_symmetry.space_group_name_H-M   'P 1'
#
loop_
_entity.id
_entity.type
_entity.pdbx_description
1 polymer ?
#
loop_
_entity_poly.entity_id
_entity_poly.type
_entity_poly.pdbx_seq_one_letter_code
_entity_poly.pdbx_strand_id
1 'polypeptide(L)' 'CGQIQTGAFLRGPALNGLFGLGLGNQSVPSILANSGLIANSFSMCFGSDGFGRINFGDKGSSDQEETSFVVAQS' A
#
# COMPACT_ATOMS: atom_id res chain seq x y z
N CYS A 1 12.95 -8.17 7.44
CA CYS A 1 11.64 -8.76 7.06
C CYS A 1 10.90 -9.13 8.34
N GLY A 2 9.60 -8.85 8.45
CA GLY A 2 8.86 -8.99 9.72
C GLY A 2 8.97 -10.41 10.29
N GLN A 3 9.51 -10.54 11.51
CA GLN A 3 9.76 -11.84 12.15
C GLN A 3 8.61 -12.28 13.08
N ILE A 4 7.75 -11.35 13.50
CA ILE A 4 6.62 -11.64 14.39
C ILE A 4 5.36 -11.07 13.76
N GLN A 5 4.43 -11.95 13.40
CA GLN A 5 3.12 -11.59 12.87
C GLN A 5 2.10 -11.66 14.01
N THR A 6 1.37 -10.57 14.25
CA THR A 6 0.29 -10.44 15.24
C THR A 6 -1.05 -10.07 14.54
N GLY A 7 -2.19 -10.19 15.23
CA GLY A 7 -3.49 -9.70 14.72
C GLY A 7 -4.26 -10.66 13.79
N ALA A 8 -5.24 -10.15 13.04
CA ALA A 8 -6.17 -10.97 12.24
C ALA A 8 -5.48 -11.86 11.18
N PHE A 9 -4.25 -11.50 10.79
CA PHE A 9 -3.45 -12.27 9.83
C PHE A 9 -2.65 -13.43 10.47
N LEU A 10 -2.72 -13.63 11.80
CA LEU A 10 -2.06 -14.79 12.47
C LEU A 10 -2.60 -16.15 12.01
N ARG A 11 -3.88 -16.17 11.62
CA ARG A 11 -4.62 -17.38 11.22
C ARG A 11 -5.24 -17.26 9.82
N GLY A 12 -4.92 -16.17 9.12
CA GLY A 12 -5.53 -15.77 7.85
C GLY A 12 -4.59 -15.89 6.64
N PRO A 13 -5.02 -15.46 5.45
CA PRO A 13 -4.41 -15.76 4.14
C PRO A 13 -3.09 -15.02 3.84
N ALA A 14 -2.36 -14.54 4.85
CA ALA A 14 -1.05 -13.93 4.67
C ALA A 14 0.00 -15.01 4.39
N LEU A 15 -0.17 -15.73 3.28
CA LEU A 15 0.55 -16.95 2.94
C LEU A 15 2.06 -16.75 2.87
N ASN A 16 2.55 -15.53 2.63
CA ASN A 16 3.99 -15.20 2.61
C ASN A 16 4.34 -13.76 3.06
N GLY A 17 3.39 -13.01 3.65
CA GLY A 17 3.62 -11.64 4.12
C GLY A 17 2.54 -10.64 3.74
N LEU A 18 2.79 -9.36 4.03
CA LEU A 18 1.89 -8.22 3.81
C LEU A 18 2.67 -7.07 3.18
N PHE A 19 2.11 -6.41 2.17
CA PHE A 19 2.64 -5.15 1.67
C PHE A 19 2.20 -3.99 2.56
N GLY A 20 3.17 -3.31 3.18
CA GLY A 20 2.92 -2.07 3.89
C GLY A 20 2.77 -0.91 2.90
N LEU A 21 1.60 -0.26 2.90
CA LEU A 21 1.27 0.88 2.03
C LEU A 21 1.12 2.21 2.80
N GLY A 22 1.53 2.22 4.07
CA GLY A 22 1.44 3.42 4.92
C GLY A 22 2.47 4.50 4.55
N LEU A 23 2.39 5.64 5.24
CA LEU A 23 3.24 6.82 5.00
C LEU A 23 4.70 6.67 5.46
N GLY A 24 5.02 5.60 6.20
CA GLY A 24 6.37 5.41 6.72
C GLY A 24 7.38 5.10 5.62
N ASN A 25 8.64 5.51 5.81
CA ASN A 25 9.73 5.31 4.86
C ASN A 25 10.04 3.84 4.51
N GLN A 26 9.48 2.90 5.28
CA GLN A 26 9.64 1.44 5.09
C GLN A 26 8.44 0.82 4.34
N SER A 27 7.51 1.63 3.84
CA SER A 27 6.45 1.17 2.96
C SER A 27 6.99 0.86 1.57
N VAL A 28 6.30 -0.04 0.85
CA VAL A 28 6.65 -0.40 -0.53
C VAL A 28 6.76 0.84 -1.44
N PRO A 29 5.75 1.75 -1.50
CA PRO A 29 5.86 2.93 -2.37
C PRO A 29 7.05 3.83 -1.98
N SER A 30 7.31 4.03 -0.68
CA SER A 30 8.43 4.88 -0.25
C SER A 30 9.79 4.28 -0.55
N ILE A 31 9.98 2.96 -0.39
CA ILE A 31 11.24 2.29 -0.74
C ILE A 31 11.53 2.40 -2.24
N LEU A 32 10.52 2.16 -3.08
CA LEU A 32 10.68 2.21 -4.53
C LEU A 32 10.92 3.65 -5.01
N ALA A 33 10.22 4.63 -4.44
CA ALA A 33 10.41 6.04 -4.76
C ALA A 33 11.78 6.57 -4.29
N ASN A 34 12.23 6.19 -3.09
CA ASN A 34 13.58 6.54 -2.60
C ASN A 34 14.69 5.92 -3.46
N SER A 35 14.41 4.81 -4.15
CA SER A 35 15.32 4.20 -5.13
C SER A 35 15.25 4.87 -6.51
N GLY A 36 14.42 5.90 -6.68
CA GLY A 36 14.25 6.62 -7.95
C GLY A 36 13.47 5.87 -9.02
N LEU A 37 12.80 4.76 -8.68
CA LEU A 37 12.15 3.89 -9.66
C LEU A 37 10.74 4.37 -10.06
N ILE A 38 10.04 5.04 -9.13
CA ILE A 38 8.65 5.46 -9.29
C ILE A 38 8.39 6.78 -8.53
N ALA A 39 7.23 7.39 -8.77
CA ALA A 39 6.71 8.40 -7.86
C ALA A 39 6.33 7.77 -6.50
N ASN A 40 6.41 8.52 -5.40
CA ASN A 40 5.96 8.07 -4.08
C ASN A 40 4.42 8.11 -3.98
N SER A 41 3.77 7.27 -4.77
CA SER A 41 2.33 7.17 -4.90
C SER A 41 1.96 5.75 -5.29
N PHE A 42 0.68 5.41 -5.14
CA PHE A 42 0.12 4.17 -5.66
C PHE A 42 -1.38 4.35 -5.84
N SER A 43 -1.97 3.55 -6.73
CA SER A 43 -3.41 3.40 -6.85
C SER A 43 -3.82 1.96 -6.60
N MET A 44 -5.06 1.78 -6.14
CA MET A 44 -5.69 0.46 -6.01
C MET A 44 -7.03 0.47 -6.71
N CYS A 45 -7.31 -0.56 -7.48
CA CYS A 45 -8.61 -0.77 -8.10
C CYS A 45 -9.13 -2.14 -7.68
N PHE A 46 -10.33 -2.16 -7.08
CA PHE A 46 -10.99 -3.40 -6.69
C PHE A 46 -11.99 -3.78 -7.77
N GLY A 47 -11.67 -4.84 -8.51
CA GLY A 47 -12.56 -5.37 -9.53
C GLY A 47 -13.79 -6.03 -8.91
N SER A 48 -14.93 -5.85 -9.58
CA SER A 48 -16.18 -6.53 -9.22
C SER A 48 -16.12 -8.04 -9.42
N ASP A 49 -15.12 -8.52 -10.16
CA ASP A 49 -14.78 -9.93 -10.35
C ASP A 49 -14.05 -10.56 -9.13
N GLY A 50 -13.84 -9.77 -8.07
CA GLY A 50 -13.14 -10.20 -6.86
C GLY A 50 -11.63 -10.09 -6.94
N PHE A 51 -11.08 -9.58 -8.06
CA PHE A 51 -9.64 -9.36 -8.23
C PHE A 51 -9.31 -7.87 -8.13
N GLY A 52 -8.34 -7.55 -7.28
CA GLY A 52 -7.77 -6.21 -7.18
C GLY A 52 -6.51 -6.04 -8.03
N ARG A 53 -6.20 -4.80 -8.38
CA ARG A 53 -4.92 -4.35 -8.95
C ARG A 53 -4.33 -3.27 -8.07
N ILE A 54 -3.01 -3.31 -7.89
CA ILE A 54 -2.24 -2.23 -7.27
C ILE A 54 -1.20 -1.78 -8.29
N ASN A 55 -1.12 -0.47 -8.55
CA ASN A 55 -0.12 0.14 -9.41
C ASN A 55 0.74 1.10 -8.60
N PHE A 56 2.03 0.77 -8.43
CA PHE A 56 2.98 1.65 -7.74
C PHE A 56 3.49 2.75 -8.69
N GLY A 57 3.56 3.98 -8.20
CA GLY A 57 3.97 5.16 -8.97
C GLY A 57 2.85 5.81 -9.76
N ASP A 58 1.66 5.19 -9.78
CA ASP A 58 0.48 5.80 -10.37
C ASP A 58 0.08 7.03 -9.56
N LYS A 59 -0.23 8.12 -10.27
CA LYS A 59 -0.68 9.39 -9.70
C LYS A 59 -2.18 9.61 -9.90
N GLY A 60 -2.84 8.68 -10.58
CA GLY A 60 -4.25 8.79 -10.88
C GLY A 60 -4.57 9.84 -11.94
N SER A 61 -5.86 9.92 -12.24
CA SER A 61 -6.47 11.00 -13.00
C SER A 61 -7.00 12.07 -12.05
N SER A 62 -7.29 13.27 -12.57
CA SER A 62 -7.78 14.39 -11.76
C SER A 62 -9.14 14.14 -11.08
N ASP A 63 -9.89 13.16 -11.56
CA ASP A 63 -11.19 12.73 -11.06
C ASP A 63 -11.12 11.46 -10.20
N GLN A 64 -9.93 10.88 -10.01
CA GLN A 64 -9.77 9.70 -9.16
C GLN A 64 -10.01 10.08 -7.70
N GLU A 65 -10.84 9.30 -7.00
CA GLU A 65 -11.03 9.45 -5.57
C GLU A 65 -9.77 8.99 -4.81
N GLU A 66 -9.32 9.84 -3.88
CA GLU A 66 -8.19 9.56 -2.99
C GLU A 66 -8.67 9.37 -1.56
N THR A 67 -7.99 8.49 -0.82
CA THR A 67 -8.21 8.36 0.62
C THR A 67 -7.28 9.32 1.35
N SER A 68 -7.84 10.40 1.89
CA SER A 68 -7.10 11.33 2.75
C SER A 68 -6.48 10.60 3.94
N PHE A 69 -5.21 10.88 4.21
CA PHE A 69 -4.54 10.35 5.39
C PHE A 69 -5.05 11.06 6.65
N VAL A 70 -5.58 10.29 7.60
CA VAL A 70 -5.80 10.80 8.95
C VAL A 70 -4.46 10.78 9.67
N VAL A 71 -3.75 11.91 9.70
CA VAL A 71 -2.61 12.08 10.60
C VAL A 71 -3.19 12.23 12.01
N ALA A 72 -3.06 11.20 12.85
CA ALA A 72 -3.33 11.36 14.26
C ALA A 72 -2.40 12.47 14.79
N GLN A 73 -2.97 13.62 15.14
CA GLN A 73 -2.23 14.70 15.78
C GLN A 73 -1.76 14.20 17.15
N SER A 74 -0.46 14.12 17.33
CA SER A 74 0.21 13.87 18.62
C SER A 74 0.15 15.10 19.51
#